data_AF-A0A7R7T6D4-F1
#
_entry.id   AF-A0A7R7T6D4-F1
#
_cell.length_a   1.000
_cell.length_b   1.000
_cell.length_c   1.000
_cell.angle_alpha   90.00
_cell.angle_beta   90.00
_cell.angle_gamma   90.00
#
_symmetry.space_group_name_H-M   'P 1'
#
loop_
_entity.id
_entity.type
_entity.pdbx_description
1 polymer ?
#
loop_
_entity_poly.entity_id
_entity_poly.type
_entity_poly.pdbx_seq_one_letter_code
_entity_poly.pdbx_strand_id
1 'polypeptide(L)'
;MIGDLDRVSAAALVLLTAMGDMAGPTGSALASFRRDLGALSADRRSALMAKTFVASLADLFSSAARAGFSGSDFATLRRQAEESLAAASGVVAILYSTWIQFCLIAEARYWSKATFTSRNDVDRVRSVMSAAFDRAIEDAADAQLTTVLRTLTTLSAALQRHLIATARPLPRMIRYATARPLPSLVLAHRLYQDASRRDELEAENNVANPLFMPTSGQALSA
;
A
#
# COMPACT_ATOMS: atom_id res chain seq x y z
N MET A 1 31.42 -5.57 -15.95
CA MET A 1 31.41 -6.33 -14.68
C MET A 1 31.67 -5.46 -13.44
N ILE A 2 32.82 -4.79 -13.28
CA ILE A 2 33.05 -3.89 -12.11
C ILE A 2 32.14 -2.65 -12.18
N GLY A 3 32.03 -2.02 -13.35
CA GLY A 3 31.15 -0.85 -13.54
C GLY A 3 29.66 -1.13 -13.35
N ASP A 4 29.19 -2.34 -13.71
CA ASP A 4 27.78 -2.73 -13.52
C ASP A 4 27.46 -2.92 -12.04
N LEU A 5 28.39 -3.51 -11.27
CA LEU A 5 28.23 -3.67 -9.82
C LEU A 5 28.18 -2.31 -9.11
N ASP A 6 28.99 -1.35 -9.53
CA ASP A 6 28.99 0.00 -8.94
C ASP A 6 27.66 0.71 -9.20
N ARG A 7 27.12 0.62 -10.42
CA ARG A 7 25.82 1.20 -10.78
C ARG A 7 24.66 0.58 -10.01
N VAL A 8 24.63 -0.75 -9.90
CA VAL A 8 23.58 -1.48 -9.16
C VAL A 8 23.68 -1.19 -7.66
N SER A 9 24.90 -1.15 -7.11
CA SER A 9 25.15 -0.79 -5.71
C SER A 9 24.70 0.64 -5.39
N ALA A 10 24.92 1.59 -6.31
CA ALA A 10 24.46 2.97 -6.14
C ALA A 10 22.93 3.06 -6.19
N ALA A 11 22.29 2.41 -7.16
CA ALA A 11 20.83 2.36 -7.26
C ALA A 11 20.19 1.70 -6.01
N ALA A 12 20.78 0.62 -5.51
CA ALA A 12 20.34 -0.03 -4.28
C ALA A 12 20.43 0.92 -3.08
N LEU A 13 21.51 1.70 -2.98
CA LEU A 13 21.64 2.68 -1.91
C LEU A 13 20.55 3.75 -1.96
N VAL A 14 20.21 4.26 -3.15
CA VAL A 14 19.13 5.26 -3.31
C VAL A 14 17.80 4.72 -2.78
N LEU A 15 17.43 3.49 -3.14
CA LEU A 15 16.20 2.85 -2.68
C LEU A 15 16.19 2.64 -1.16
N LEU A 16 17.31 2.19 -0.59
CA LEU A 16 17.43 1.97 0.85
C LEU A 16 17.33 3.29 1.63
N THR A 17 17.95 4.37 1.13
CA THR A 17 17.82 5.71 1.73
C THR A 17 16.38 6.19 1.69
N ALA A 18 15.70 6.06 0.54
CA ALA A 18 14.30 6.45 0.41
C ALA A 18 13.39 5.70 1.40
N MET A 19 13.63 4.40 1.62
CA MET A 19 12.91 3.64 2.64
C MET A 19 13.23 4.09 4.07
N GLY A 20 14.48 4.49 4.33
CA GLY A 20 14.91 5.04 5.62
C GLY A 20 14.25 6.37 5.97
N ASP A 21 14.08 7.26 4.99
CA ASP A 21 13.50 8.59 5.18
C ASP A 21 12.00 8.54 5.57
N MET A 22 11.32 7.45 5.19
CA MET A 22 9.91 7.21 5.54
C MET A 22 9.73 6.72 7.00
N ALA A 23 10.82 6.40 7.70
CA ALA A 23 10.76 5.84 9.05
C ALA A 23 10.42 6.90 10.11
N GLY A 24 9.27 6.76 10.78
CA GLY A 24 8.81 7.65 11.86
C GLY A 24 9.72 7.70 13.10
N PRO A 25 9.36 8.41 14.19
CA PRO A 25 10.36 8.77 15.21
C PRO A 25 10.82 7.66 16.17
N THR A 26 9.98 6.68 16.56
CA THR A 26 10.27 5.85 17.75
C THR A 26 9.64 4.45 17.78
N GLY A 27 10.37 3.47 18.34
CA GLY A 27 9.87 2.11 18.66
C GLY A 27 10.98 1.04 18.61
N SER A 28 10.86 -0.05 19.38
CA SER A 28 11.85 -1.14 19.35
C SER A 28 11.87 -1.88 18.01
N ALA A 29 10.71 -2.07 17.38
CA ALA A 29 10.60 -2.61 16.03
C ALA A 29 11.25 -1.70 14.98
N LEU A 30 11.12 -0.39 15.14
CA LEU A 30 11.76 0.61 14.28
C LEU A 30 13.28 0.64 14.45
N ALA A 31 13.78 0.48 15.69
CA ALA A 31 15.22 0.37 15.94
C ALA A 31 15.82 -0.87 15.26
N SER A 32 15.12 -2.01 15.31
CA SER A 32 15.50 -3.21 14.57
C SER A 32 15.49 -2.97 13.05
N PHE A 33 14.44 -2.36 12.51
CA PHE A 33 14.38 -1.98 11.10
C PHE A 33 15.54 -1.07 10.68
N ARG A 34 15.84 -0.01 11.44
CA ARG A 34 16.96 0.91 11.15
C ARG A 34 18.31 0.18 11.21
N ARG A 35 18.46 -0.80 12.10
CA ARG A 35 19.66 -1.65 12.15
C ARG A 35 19.78 -2.53 10.91
N ASP A 36 18.70 -3.21 10.51
CA ASP A 36 18.67 -4.07 9.32
C ASP A 36 18.96 -3.25 8.06
N LEU A 37 18.36 -2.06 7.95
CA LEU A 37 18.60 -1.10 6.88
C LEU A 37 20.06 -0.65 6.84
N GLY A 38 20.62 -0.28 8.00
CA GLY A 38 22.02 0.13 8.13
C GLY A 38 22.98 -0.98 7.70
N ALA A 39 22.76 -2.21 8.20
CA ALA A 39 23.56 -3.38 7.84
C ALA A 39 23.51 -3.66 6.33
N LEU A 40 22.31 -3.69 5.73
CA LEU A 40 22.18 -3.93 4.29
C LEU A 40 22.78 -2.79 3.46
N SER A 41 22.64 -1.54 3.89
CA SER A 41 23.22 -0.39 3.19
C SER A 41 24.75 -0.44 3.19
N ALA A 42 25.37 -0.85 4.29
CA ALA A 42 26.82 -1.01 4.41
C ALA A 42 27.33 -2.21 3.59
N ASP A 43 26.67 -3.36 3.72
CA ASP A 43 27.11 -4.63 3.13
C ASP A 43 26.60 -4.89 1.71
N ARG A 44 25.83 -3.97 1.11
CA ARG A 44 25.15 -4.15 -0.19
C ARG A 44 26.03 -4.75 -1.29
N ARG A 45 27.28 -4.30 -1.41
CA ARG A 45 28.22 -4.78 -2.44
C ARG A 45 28.60 -6.24 -2.20
N SER A 46 28.89 -6.57 -0.94
CA SER A 46 29.18 -7.95 -0.51
C SER A 46 27.96 -8.84 -0.72
N ALA A 47 26.78 -8.37 -0.33
CA ALA A 47 25.52 -9.10 -0.48
C ALA A 47 25.14 -9.35 -1.95
N LEU A 48 25.39 -8.39 -2.85
CA LEU A 48 25.19 -8.55 -4.29
C LEU A 48 26.14 -9.60 -4.88
N MET A 49 27.42 -9.57 -4.48
CA MET A 49 28.42 -10.55 -4.92
C MET A 49 28.15 -11.96 -4.38
N ALA A 50 27.70 -12.05 -3.14
CA ALA A 50 27.32 -13.30 -2.48
C ALA A 50 25.92 -13.80 -2.88
N LYS A 51 25.17 -13.05 -3.71
CA LYS A 51 23.78 -13.34 -4.12
C LYS A 51 22.80 -13.45 -2.94
N THR A 52 23.12 -12.85 -1.79
CA THR A 52 22.27 -12.82 -0.60
C THR A 52 21.39 -11.56 -0.53
N PHE A 53 21.64 -10.56 -1.38
CA PHE A 53 20.95 -9.27 -1.36
C PHE A 53 19.42 -9.38 -1.39
N VAL A 54 18.86 -10.26 -2.22
CA VAL A 54 17.40 -10.45 -2.33
C VAL A 54 16.80 -11.03 -1.05
N ALA A 55 17.51 -11.94 -0.36
CA ALA A 55 17.07 -12.48 0.91
C ALA A 55 17.10 -11.40 2.02
N SER A 56 18.18 -10.63 2.10
CA SER A 56 18.29 -9.50 3.01
C SER A 56 17.23 -8.43 2.73
N LEU A 57 16.87 -8.22 1.46
CA LEU A 57 15.79 -7.32 1.08
C LEU A 57 14.43 -7.83 1.58
N ALA A 58 14.15 -9.13 1.45
CA ALA A 58 12.92 -9.74 1.97
C ALA A 58 12.79 -9.59 3.50
N ASP A 59 13.90 -9.75 4.22
CA ASP A 59 13.96 -9.54 5.67
C ASP A 59 13.72 -8.08 6.04
N LEU A 60 14.31 -7.14 5.27
CA LEU A 60 14.12 -5.70 5.45
C LEU A 60 12.66 -5.28 5.26
N PHE A 61 11.99 -5.73 4.20
CA PHE A 61 10.56 -5.42 4.01
C PHE A 61 9.71 -6.02 5.13
N SER A 62 10.09 -7.18 5.65
CA SER A 62 9.41 -7.83 6.77
C SER A 62 9.66 -7.10 8.11
N SER A 63 10.84 -6.50 8.31
CA SER A 63 11.09 -5.62 9.47
C SER A 63 10.40 -4.26 9.33
N ALA A 64 10.34 -3.69 8.12
CA ALA A 64 9.58 -2.46 7.83
C ALA A 64 8.09 -2.63 8.16
N ALA A 65 7.47 -3.74 7.74
CA ALA A 65 6.08 -4.05 8.06
C ALA A 65 5.86 -4.19 9.58
N ARG A 66 6.80 -4.79 10.32
CA ARG A 66 6.76 -4.87 11.80
C ARG A 66 7.00 -3.52 12.48
N ALA A 67 7.73 -2.62 11.82
CA ALA A 67 7.98 -1.27 12.28
C ALA A 67 6.79 -0.32 12.06
N GLY A 68 5.71 -0.78 11.43
CA GLY A 68 4.47 -0.04 11.26
C GLY A 68 4.32 0.70 9.93
N PHE A 69 5.14 0.36 8.92
CA PHE A 69 4.95 0.90 7.57
C PHE A 69 3.55 0.56 7.04
N SER A 70 2.87 1.58 6.54
CA SER A 70 1.53 1.49 5.97
C SER A 70 1.56 1.05 4.50
N GLY A 71 0.41 0.63 3.97
CA GLY A 71 0.26 0.37 2.54
C GLY A 71 0.61 1.59 1.67
N SER A 72 0.34 2.81 2.14
CA SER A 72 0.71 4.05 1.44
C SER A 72 2.21 4.31 1.42
N ASP A 73 2.95 3.89 2.45
CA ASP A 73 4.41 4.04 2.48
C ASP A 73 5.05 3.14 1.42
N PHE A 74 4.63 1.88 1.36
CA PHE A 74 5.07 0.94 0.33
C PHE A 74 4.66 1.37 -1.08
N ALA A 75 3.44 1.90 -1.26
CA ALA A 75 2.99 2.45 -2.54
C ALA A 75 3.83 3.65 -3.00
N THR A 76 4.33 4.46 -2.06
CA THR A 76 5.21 5.60 -2.36
C THR A 76 6.58 5.12 -2.81
N LEU A 77 7.18 4.17 -2.08
CA LEU A 77 8.45 3.54 -2.46
C LEU A 77 8.35 2.80 -3.80
N ARG A 78 7.21 2.18 -4.09
CA ARG A 78 6.95 1.55 -5.39
C ARG A 78 6.94 2.56 -6.53
N ARG A 79 6.18 3.65 -6.41
CA ARG A 79 6.10 4.68 -7.46
C ARG A 79 7.46 5.32 -7.75
N GLN A 80 8.25 5.59 -6.72
CA GLN A 80 9.62 6.08 -6.89
C GLN A 80 10.51 5.09 -7.67
N ALA A 81 10.34 3.78 -7.41
CA ALA A 81 11.05 2.74 -8.16
C ALA A 81 10.54 2.58 -9.59
N GLU A 82 9.23 2.71 -9.85
CA GLU A 82 8.63 2.71 -11.19
C GLU A 82 9.15 3.88 -12.05
N GLU A 83 9.23 5.08 -11.47
CA GLU A 83 9.82 6.26 -12.11
C GLU A 83 11.29 6.04 -12.46
N SER A 84 12.05 5.45 -11.53
CA SER A 84 13.47 5.14 -11.74
C SER A 84 13.68 4.01 -12.75
N LEU A 85 12.76 3.05 -12.82
CA LEU A 85 12.79 1.93 -13.77
C LEU A 85 12.66 2.43 -15.22
N ALA A 86 11.83 3.45 -15.47
CA ALA A 86 11.61 3.98 -16.82
C ALA A 86 12.89 4.46 -17.52
N ALA A 87 13.89 4.91 -16.75
CA ALA A 87 15.20 5.33 -17.25
C ALA A 87 16.31 4.28 -17.08
N ALA A 88 16.00 3.14 -16.43
CA ALA A 88 16.98 2.10 -16.11
C ALA A 88 17.07 1.05 -17.22
N SER A 89 18.22 0.37 -17.29
CA SER A 89 18.44 -0.75 -18.20
C SER A 89 19.38 -1.79 -17.57
N GLY A 90 19.38 -2.99 -18.16
CA GLY A 90 20.23 -4.10 -17.71
C GLY A 90 19.98 -4.48 -16.25
N VAL A 91 21.06 -4.69 -15.49
CA VAL A 91 20.99 -5.19 -14.10
C VAL A 91 20.31 -4.20 -13.15
N VAL A 92 20.39 -2.89 -13.43
CA VAL A 92 19.72 -1.87 -12.61
C VAL A 92 18.20 -1.94 -12.77
N ALA A 93 17.69 -2.21 -13.98
CA ALA A 93 16.27 -2.43 -14.21
C ALA A 93 15.74 -3.67 -13.45
N ILE A 94 16.54 -4.75 -13.40
CA ILE A 94 16.20 -5.95 -12.62
C ILE A 94 16.08 -5.62 -11.12
N LEU A 95 16.98 -4.79 -10.58
CA LEU A 95 16.91 -4.34 -9.19
C LEU A 95 15.61 -3.58 -8.90
N TYR A 96 15.26 -2.59 -9.74
CA TYR A 96 14.02 -1.83 -9.56
C TYR A 96 12.78 -2.71 -9.70
N SER A 97 12.73 -3.60 -10.69
CA SER A 97 11.64 -4.56 -10.84
C SER A 97 11.51 -5.45 -9.61
N THR A 98 12.61 -5.94 -9.05
CA THR A 98 12.62 -6.74 -7.82
C THR A 98 12.10 -5.94 -6.63
N TRP A 99 12.51 -4.68 -6.49
CA TRP A 99 12.01 -3.78 -5.45
C TRP A 99 10.50 -3.55 -5.56
N ILE A 100 9.99 -3.27 -6.76
CA ILE A 100 8.56 -3.09 -7.04
C ILE A 100 7.78 -4.34 -6.61
N GLN A 101 8.29 -5.54 -6.91
CA GLN A 101 7.66 -6.80 -6.48
C GLN A 101 7.57 -6.90 -4.95
N PHE A 102 8.63 -6.54 -4.22
CA PHE A 102 8.58 -6.53 -2.75
C PHE A 102 7.59 -5.51 -2.19
N CYS A 103 7.50 -4.31 -2.79
CA CYS A 103 6.49 -3.33 -2.42
C CYS A 103 5.07 -3.88 -2.64
N LEU A 104 4.78 -4.48 -3.79
CA LEU A 104 3.47 -5.08 -4.08
C LEU A 104 3.12 -6.20 -3.11
N ILE A 105 4.08 -7.05 -2.75
CA ILE A 105 3.90 -8.09 -1.74
C ILE A 105 3.58 -7.47 -0.37
N ALA A 106 4.29 -6.41 0.01
CA ALA A 106 4.07 -5.71 1.28
C ALA A 106 2.71 -5.00 1.32
N GLU A 107 2.33 -4.31 0.24
CA GLU A 107 0.99 -3.69 0.06
C GLU A 107 -0.11 -4.74 0.15
N ALA A 108 0.01 -5.85 -0.57
CA ALA A 108 -0.97 -6.93 -0.53
C ALA A 108 -1.12 -7.55 0.88
N ARG A 109 -0.01 -7.71 1.61
CA ARG A 109 -0.02 -8.18 3.00
C ARG A 109 -0.63 -7.17 3.97
N TYR A 110 -0.42 -5.88 3.73
CA TYR A 110 -1.04 -4.82 4.52
C TYR A 110 -2.56 -4.83 4.32
N TRP A 111 -3.02 -4.78 3.07
CA TRP A 111 -4.44 -4.76 2.74
C TRP A 111 -5.19 -6.04 3.09
N SER A 112 -4.52 -7.20 3.12
CA SER A 112 -5.16 -8.44 3.56
C SER A 112 -5.54 -8.45 5.04
N LYS A 113 -4.86 -7.64 5.86
CA LYS A 113 -5.11 -7.49 7.31
C LYS A 113 -5.86 -6.21 7.65
N ALA A 114 -6.01 -5.28 6.71
CA ALA A 114 -6.72 -4.03 6.92
C ALA A 114 -8.20 -4.28 7.21
N THR A 115 -8.76 -3.48 8.11
CA THR A 115 -10.21 -3.46 8.36
C THR A 115 -10.83 -2.34 7.55
N PHE A 116 -11.96 -2.62 6.91
CA PHE A 116 -12.66 -1.69 6.04
C PHE A 116 -14.02 -1.34 6.62
N THR A 117 -14.40 -0.06 6.53
CA THR A 117 -15.68 0.43 7.03
C THR A 117 -16.78 0.31 5.97
N SER A 118 -16.46 0.56 4.70
CA SER A 118 -17.42 0.56 3.60
C SER A 118 -16.98 -0.26 2.39
N ARG A 119 -17.93 -0.68 1.54
CA ARG A 119 -17.60 -1.27 0.23
C ARG A 119 -16.81 -0.32 -0.65
N ASN A 120 -17.09 0.98 -0.58
CA ASN A 120 -16.41 1.97 -1.41
C ASN A 120 -14.91 2.06 -1.08
N ASP A 121 -14.54 1.87 0.18
CA ASP A 121 -13.12 1.83 0.58
C ASP A 121 -12.42 0.60 0.02
N VAL A 122 -13.10 -0.56 0.06
CA VAL A 122 -12.59 -1.78 -0.55
C VAL A 122 -12.44 -1.60 -2.06
N ASP A 123 -13.44 -1.04 -2.74
CA ASP A 123 -13.38 -0.83 -4.19
C ASP A 123 -12.30 0.20 -4.59
N ARG A 124 -12.07 1.23 -3.77
CA ARG A 124 -10.95 2.16 -3.94
C ARG A 124 -9.61 1.42 -3.88
N VAL A 125 -9.41 0.60 -2.85
CA VAL A 125 -8.17 -0.20 -2.70
C VAL A 125 -8.03 -1.21 -3.83
N ARG A 126 -9.11 -1.89 -4.23
CA ARG A 126 -9.10 -2.82 -5.36
C ARG A 126 -8.66 -2.15 -6.66
N SER A 127 -9.18 -0.96 -6.94
CA SER A 127 -8.82 -0.19 -8.14
C SER A 127 -7.35 0.21 -8.13
N VAL A 128 -6.87 0.76 -7.00
CA VAL A 128 -5.46 1.16 -6.84
C VAL A 128 -4.53 -0.05 -6.99
N MET A 129 -4.83 -1.16 -6.32
CA MET A 129 -4.00 -2.36 -6.38
C MET A 129 -4.07 -3.04 -7.75
N SER A 130 -5.22 -3.05 -8.43
CA SER A 130 -5.32 -3.59 -9.79
C SER A 130 -4.37 -2.86 -10.73
N ALA A 131 -4.47 -1.52 -10.77
CA ALA A 131 -3.61 -0.71 -11.63
C ALA A 131 -2.11 -0.91 -11.32
N ALA A 132 -1.75 -1.05 -10.05
CA ALA A 132 -0.37 -1.32 -9.63
C ALA A 132 0.13 -2.71 -10.08
N PHE A 133 -0.70 -3.75 -9.95
CA PHE A 133 -0.36 -5.09 -10.42
C PHE A 133 -0.34 -5.19 -11.95
N ASP A 134 -1.29 -4.57 -12.64
CA ASP A 134 -1.40 -4.61 -14.09
C ASP A 134 -0.13 -4.03 -14.73
N ARG A 135 0.34 -2.88 -14.24
CA ARG A 135 1.61 -2.28 -14.68
C ARG A 135 2.81 -3.21 -14.47
N ALA A 136 2.94 -3.81 -13.27
CA ALA A 136 4.06 -4.71 -12.99
C ALA A 136 3.98 -6.03 -13.78
N ILE A 137 2.78 -6.48 -14.14
CA ILE A 137 2.54 -7.65 -14.98
C ILE A 137 2.93 -7.34 -16.43
N GLU A 138 2.56 -6.17 -16.95
CA GLU A 138 2.99 -5.69 -18.28
C GLU A 138 4.52 -5.58 -18.36
N ASP A 139 5.17 -4.94 -17.39
CA ASP A 139 6.63 -4.83 -17.34
C ASP A 139 7.30 -6.22 -17.31
N ALA A 140 6.74 -7.17 -16.55
CA ALA A 140 7.24 -8.54 -16.49
C ALA A 140 7.01 -9.32 -17.80
N ALA A 141 5.93 -9.02 -18.52
CA ALA A 141 5.63 -9.61 -19.82
C ALA A 141 6.60 -9.10 -20.90
N ASP A 142 6.83 -7.79 -20.93
CA ASP A 142 7.77 -7.14 -21.86
C ASP A 142 9.21 -7.60 -21.65
N ALA A 143 9.58 -7.90 -20.40
CA ALA A 143 10.87 -8.50 -20.04
C ALA A 143 10.92 -10.04 -20.17
N GLN A 144 9.84 -10.67 -20.67
CA GLN A 144 9.69 -12.12 -20.84
C GLN A 144 9.97 -12.95 -19.56
N LEU A 145 9.68 -12.37 -18.38
CA LEU A 145 9.88 -13.02 -17.08
C LEU A 145 8.66 -13.87 -16.70
N THR A 146 8.44 -14.98 -17.41
CA THR A 146 7.22 -15.82 -17.28
C THR A 146 6.90 -16.24 -15.84
N THR A 147 7.92 -16.58 -15.04
CA THR A 147 7.75 -16.97 -13.64
C THR A 147 7.25 -15.81 -12.77
N VAL A 148 7.80 -14.61 -12.98
CA VAL A 148 7.40 -13.39 -12.25
C VAL A 148 5.98 -13.02 -12.65
N LEU A 149 5.69 -13.00 -13.95
CA LEU A 149 4.36 -12.74 -14.49
C LEU A 149 3.32 -13.65 -13.84
N ARG A 150 3.51 -14.98 -13.89
CA ARG A 150 2.59 -15.95 -13.28
C ARG A 150 2.40 -15.71 -11.79
N THR A 151 3.48 -15.40 -11.07
CA THR A 151 3.44 -15.16 -9.62
C THR A 151 2.65 -13.89 -9.29
N LEU A 152 2.88 -12.80 -10.01
CA LEU A 152 2.15 -11.55 -9.84
C LEU A 152 0.67 -11.69 -10.21
N THR A 153 0.35 -12.36 -11.32
CA THR A 153 -1.04 -12.65 -11.69
C THR A 153 -1.74 -13.48 -10.61
N THR A 154 -1.08 -14.50 -10.08
CA THR A 154 -1.63 -15.34 -9.00
C THR A 154 -1.87 -14.53 -7.72
N LEU A 155 -0.92 -13.68 -7.33
CA LEU A 155 -1.03 -12.82 -6.16
C LEU A 155 -2.15 -11.78 -6.33
N SER A 156 -2.22 -11.11 -7.49
CA SER A 156 -3.29 -10.17 -7.82
C SER A 156 -4.66 -10.84 -7.74
N ALA A 157 -4.84 -12.01 -8.35
CA ALA A 157 -6.08 -12.77 -8.29
C ALA A 157 -6.44 -13.22 -6.85
N ALA A 158 -5.46 -13.59 -6.03
CA ALA A 158 -5.69 -13.92 -4.63
C ALA A 158 -6.14 -12.70 -3.82
N LEU A 159 -5.47 -11.56 -3.97
CA LEU A 159 -5.82 -10.31 -3.29
C LEU A 159 -7.21 -9.82 -3.72
N GLN A 160 -7.52 -9.82 -5.02
CA GLN A 160 -8.83 -9.41 -5.51
C GLN A 160 -9.95 -10.29 -4.97
N ARG A 161 -9.75 -11.61 -4.93
CA ARG A 161 -10.73 -12.54 -4.32
C ARG A 161 -10.92 -12.27 -2.83
N HIS A 162 -9.84 -12.02 -2.10
CA HIS A 162 -9.90 -11.65 -0.68
C HIS A 162 -10.71 -10.37 -0.49
N LEU A 163 -10.37 -9.29 -1.20
CA LEU A 163 -11.06 -8.00 -1.10
C LEU A 163 -12.54 -8.11 -1.50
N ILE A 164 -12.89 -8.88 -2.53
CA ILE A 164 -14.29 -9.14 -2.89
C ILE A 164 -15.02 -9.86 -1.75
N ALA A 165 -14.41 -10.87 -1.13
CA ALA A 165 -15.00 -11.56 0.01
C ALA A 165 -15.19 -10.62 1.21
N THR A 166 -14.21 -9.76 1.49
CA THR A 166 -14.27 -8.73 2.54
C THR A 166 -15.34 -7.67 2.26
N ALA A 167 -15.59 -7.32 1.00
CA ALA A 167 -16.63 -6.34 0.63
C ALA A 167 -18.07 -6.88 0.75
N ARG A 168 -18.28 -8.20 0.64
CA ARG A 168 -19.63 -8.81 0.64
C ARG A 168 -20.49 -8.47 1.86
N PRO A 169 -19.99 -8.46 3.11
CA PRO A 169 -20.78 -8.08 4.27
C PRO A 169 -20.88 -6.57 4.50
N LEU A 170 -20.04 -5.75 3.88
CA LEU A 170 -19.96 -4.32 4.20
C LEU A 170 -21.13 -3.53 3.61
N PRO A 171 -21.57 -2.44 4.26
CA PRO A 171 -22.54 -1.51 3.68
C PRO A 171 -21.92 -0.70 2.53
N ARG A 172 -22.76 -0.27 1.59
CA ARG A 172 -22.36 0.66 0.52
C ARG A 172 -22.40 2.09 1.05
N MET A 173 -21.59 2.99 0.51
CA MET A 173 -21.78 4.41 0.80
C MET A 173 -22.83 5.00 -0.14
N ILE A 174 -23.81 5.70 0.42
CA ILE A 174 -24.82 6.47 -0.32
C ILE A 174 -24.61 7.96 -0.07
N ARG A 175 -24.93 8.79 -1.06
CA ARG A 175 -24.96 10.24 -0.88
C ARG A 175 -26.35 10.65 -0.43
N TYR A 176 -26.44 11.40 0.66
CA TYR A 176 -27.69 12.00 1.10
C TYR A 176 -27.70 13.49 0.75
N ALA A 177 -28.90 14.04 0.60
CA ALA A 177 -29.13 15.48 0.46
C ALA A 177 -30.38 15.88 1.24
N THR A 178 -30.33 17.01 1.94
CA THR A 178 -31.42 17.60 2.70
C THR A 178 -31.56 19.08 2.37
N ALA A 179 -32.80 19.58 2.43
CA ALA A 179 -33.09 20.98 2.09
C ALA A 179 -32.47 21.99 3.07
N ARG A 180 -32.17 21.57 4.31
CA ARG A 180 -31.60 22.40 5.38
C ARG A 180 -30.65 21.54 6.24
N PRO A 181 -29.68 22.17 6.94
CA PRO A 181 -28.88 21.48 7.95
C PRO A 181 -29.80 20.85 8.99
N LEU A 182 -29.55 19.58 9.31
CA LEU A 182 -30.29 18.84 10.32
C LEU A 182 -29.31 18.30 11.36
N PRO A 183 -29.74 18.07 12.62
CA PRO A 183 -28.90 17.40 13.60
C PRO A 183 -28.55 15.98 13.17
N SER A 184 -27.34 15.52 13.50
CA SER A 184 -26.83 14.17 13.20
C SER A 184 -27.79 13.08 13.67
N LEU A 185 -28.35 13.23 14.87
CA LEU A 185 -29.31 12.30 15.45
C LEU A 185 -30.60 12.18 14.61
N VAL A 186 -31.08 13.29 14.05
CA VAL A 186 -32.27 13.30 13.18
C VAL A 186 -31.94 12.67 11.83
N LEU A 187 -30.76 12.95 11.27
CA LEU A 187 -30.32 12.32 10.03
C LEU A 187 -30.11 10.81 10.18
N ALA A 188 -29.48 10.37 11.28
CA ALA A 188 -29.26 8.95 11.57
C ALA A 188 -30.59 8.20 11.69
N HIS A 189 -31.57 8.76 12.41
CA HIS A 189 -32.91 8.17 12.45
C HIS A 189 -33.57 8.11 11.06
N ARG A 190 -33.39 9.12 10.19
CA ARG A 190 -34.00 9.13 8.84
C ARG A 190 -33.32 8.15 7.89
N LEU A 191 -32.00 8.09 7.91
CA LEU A 191 -31.19 7.31 6.96
C LEU A 191 -31.07 5.84 7.39
N TYR A 192 -30.90 5.59 8.69
CA TYR A 192 -30.60 4.26 9.23
C TYR A 192 -31.78 3.65 10.00
N GLN A 193 -32.84 4.41 10.27
CA GLN A 193 -33.91 4.03 11.22
C GLN A 193 -33.36 3.72 12.62
N ASP A 194 -32.15 4.20 12.92
CA ASP A 194 -31.46 3.99 14.18
C ASP A 194 -30.65 5.25 14.55
N ALA A 195 -31.07 5.91 15.62
CA ALA A 195 -30.43 7.12 16.11
C ALA A 195 -29.08 6.86 16.79
N SER A 196 -28.79 5.62 17.21
CA SER A 196 -27.51 5.26 17.85
C SER A 196 -26.33 5.32 16.88
N ARG A 197 -26.60 5.18 15.58
CA ARG A 197 -25.61 5.23 14.50
C ARG A 197 -25.23 6.65 14.05
N ARG A 198 -25.56 7.68 14.84
CA ARG A 198 -25.21 9.08 14.54
C ARG A 198 -23.70 9.30 14.52
N ASP A 199 -22.96 8.62 15.41
CA ASP A 199 -21.52 8.82 15.56
C ASP A 199 -20.78 8.34 14.28
N GLU A 200 -21.28 7.28 13.63
CA GLU A 200 -20.79 6.83 12.32
C GLU A 200 -21.00 7.90 11.24
N LEU A 201 -22.19 8.54 11.22
CA LEU A 201 -22.54 9.57 10.26
C LEU A 201 -21.70 10.85 10.46
N GLU A 202 -21.45 11.22 11.72
CA GLU A 202 -20.60 12.35 12.09
C GLU A 202 -19.15 12.12 11.66
N ALA A 203 -18.60 10.93 11.93
CA ALA A 203 -17.25 10.54 11.55
C ALA A 203 -17.05 10.56 10.03
N GLU A 204 -18.01 10.01 9.26
CA GLU A 204 -17.91 9.93 7.80
C GLU A 204 -17.92 11.30 7.12
N ASN A 205 -18.63 12.28 7.69
CA ASN A 205 -18.76 13.61 7.10
C ASN A 205 -17.81 14.65 7.71
N ASN A 206 -16.93 14.25 8.64
CA ASN A 206 -15.99 15.12 9.35
C ASN A 206 -16.65 16.41 9.88
N VAL A 207 -17.76 16.24 10.61
CA VAL A 207 -18.62 17.35 10.99
C VAL A 207 -18.09 18.07 12.22
N ALA A 208 -17.96 19.40 12.14
CA ALA A 208 -17.47 20.23 13.24
C ALA A 208 -18.46 20.35 14.41
N ASN A 209 -19.77 20.35 14.12
CA ASN A 209 -20.83 20.40 15.13
C ASN A 209 -21.98 19.43 14.80
N PRO A 210 -22.25 18.42 15.65
CA PRO A 210 -23.31 17.43 15.46
C PRO A 210 -24.72 18.02 15.23
N LEU A 211 -25.01 19.23 15.73
CA LEU A 211 -26.32 19.86 15.54
C LEU A 211 -26.51 20.45 14.13
N PHE A 212 -25.42 20.66 13.39
CA PHE A 212 -25.41 21.32 12.09
C PHE A 212 -24.67 20.47 11.06
N MET A 213 -25.23 19.31 10.74
CA MET A 213 -24.70 18.47 9.65
C MET A 213 -24.81 19.19 8.30
N PRO A 214 -23.87 18.96 7.37
CA PRO A 214 -23.97 19.51 6.02
C PRO A 214 -25.22 19.01 5.30
N THR A 215 -25.79 19.87 4.45
CA THR A 215 -27.00 19.57 3.64
C THR A 215 -26.78 18.48 2.61
N SER A 216 -25.55 18.10 2.32
CA SER A 216 -25.23 16.93 1.53
C SER A 216 -24.04 16.22 2.14
N GLY A 217 -24.05 14.89 2.14
CA GLY A 217 -22.99 14.10 2.74
C GLY A 217 -23.03 12.65 2.31
N GLN A 218 -22.23 11.83 2.98
CA GLN A 218 -22.13 10.39 2.79
C GLN A 218 -22.73 9.66 3.99
N ALA A 219 -23.38 8.54 3.74
CA ALA A 219 -23.97 7.70 4.78
C ALA A 219 -23.83 6.24 4.37
N LEU A 220 -23.75 5.33 5.35
CA LEU A 220 -23.72 3.90 5.08
C LEU A 220 -25.12 3.43 4.67
N SER A 221 -25.23 2.54 3.69
CA SER A 221 -26.53 1.95 3.37
C SER A 221 -27.02 1.16 4.58
N ALA A 222 -28.30 1.35 4.94
CA ALA A 222 -28.99 0.54 5.93
C ALA A 222 -29.08 -0.93 5.48
#